data_AF-A0A3C1X2Y5-F1
#
_entry.id   AF-A0A3C1X2Y5-F1
#
_cell.length_a   1.000
_cell.length_b   1.000
_cell.length_c   1.000
_cell.angle_alpha   90.00
_cell.angle_beta   90.00
_cell.angle_gamma   90.00
#
_symmetry.space_group_name_H-M   'P 1'
#
loop_
_entity.id
_entity.type
_entity.pdbx_description
1 polymer ?
#
loop_
_entity_poly.entity_id
_entity_poly.type
_entity_poly.pdbx_seq_one_letter_code
_entity_poly.pdbx_strand_id
1 'polypeptide(L)'
;MLGLPGVGTAEMLIVGIIALLLFGKNLPSVARNMGKSMAELKKGLSGFQEEFRAVTREAERSMTVDMHDTAPAERSRPAPKPASSASDDFAAPKFDLE
;
A
#
# COMPACT_ATOMS: atom_id res chain seq x y z
N MET A 1 40.42 -1.23 -17.97
CA MET A 1 39.81 -2.09 -16.94
C MET A 1 39.43 -1.23 -15.74
N LEU A 2 38.24 -0.63 -15.76
CA LEU A 2 37.73 0.17 -14.64
C LEU A 2 36.30 -0.30 -14.35
N GLY A 3 36.19 -1.45 -13.68
CA GLY A 3 34.96 -1.87 -13.01
C GLY A 3 35.11 -1.50 -11.54
N LEU A 4 34.11 -0.85 -10.95
CA LEU A 4 34.06 -0.54 -9.52
C LEU A 4 34.27 -1.83 -8.71
N PRO A 5 35.42 -2.03 -8.05
CA PRO A 5 35.58 -3.10 -7.09
C PRO A 5 34.98 -2.59 -5.78
N GLY A 6 33.91 -3.15 -5.26
CA GLY A 6 33.46 -2.56 -3.99
C GLY A 6 32.34 -3.18 -3.20
N VAL A 7 31.47 -4.00 -3.79
CA VAL A 7 30.46 -4.69 -2.97
C VAL A 7 30.25 -6.09 -3.52
N GLY A 8 31.29 -6.90 -3.46
CA GLY A 8 31.18 -8.34 -3.62
C GLY A 8 30.67 -8.98 -2.33
N THR A 9 30.25 -10.23 -2.45
CA THR A 9 29.90 -11.09 -1.31
C THR A 9 31.05 -11.21 -0.31
N ALA A 10 32.30 -11.07 -0.77
CA ALA A 10 33.50 -11.13 0.07
C ALA A 10 33.57 -9.93 1.04
N GLU A 11 33.36 -8.70 0.56
CA GLU A 11 33.38 -7.51 1.42
C GLU A 11 32.28 -7.58 2.50
N MET A 12 31.08 -8.03 2.13
CA MET A 12 29.98 -8.23 3.08
C MET A 12 30.31 -9.26 4.16
N LEU A 13 31.03 -10.33 3.79
CA LEU A 13 31.47 -11.37 4.73
C LEU A 13 32.52 -10.81 5.70
N ILE A 14 33.48 -10.02 5.22
CA ILE A 14 34.50 -9.36 6.07
C ILE A 14 33.83 -8.41 7.07
N VAL A 15 32.91 -7.56 6.60
CA VAL A 15 32.15 -6.65 7.48
C VAL A 15 31.32 -7.45 8.49
N GLY A 16 30.70 -8.55 8.07
CA GLY A 16 29.98 -9.47 8.95
C GLY A 16 30.85 -10.06 10.05
N ILE A 17 32.08 -10.47 9.73
CA ILE A 17 33.06 -10.96 10.72
C ILE A 17 33.46 -9.85 11.69
N ILE A 18 33.77 -8.65 11.20
CA ILE A 18 34.12 -7.51 12.06
C ILE A 18 32.95 -7.18 13.00
N ALA A 19 31.72 -7.13 12.48
CA ALA A 19 30.53 -6.91 13.28
C ALA A 19 30.34 -8.03 14.33
N LEU A 20 30.60 -9.30 13.98
CA LEU A 20 30.56 -10.40 14.93
C LEU A 20 31.64 -10.29 16.01
N LEU A 21 32.83 -9.77 15.70
CA LEU A 21 33.88 -9.53 16.71
C LEU A 21 33.52 -8.38 17.66
N LEU A 22 32.93 -7.30 17.14
CA LEU A 22 32.54 -6.14 17.94
C LEU A 22 31.30 -6.42 18.81
N PHE A 23 30.28 -7.05 18.24
CA PHE A 23 28.98 -7.25 18.90
C PHE A 23 28.79 -8.66 19.46
N GLY A 24 29.49 -9.67 18.95
CA GLY A 24 29.39 -11.06 19.40
C GLY A 24 27.97 -11.61 19.34
N LYS A 25 27.55 -12.25 20.44
CA LYS A 25 26.19 -12.78 20.62
C LYS A 25 25.09 -11.71 20.59
N ASN A 26 25.44 -10.43 20.71
CA ASN A 26 24.47 -9.33 20.74
C ASN A 26 24.07 -8.88 19.33
N LEU A 27 24.81 -9.26 18.28
CA LEU A 27 24.50 -8.93 16.89
C LEU A 27 23.03 -9.23 16.49
N PRO A 28 22.48 -10.44 16.72
CA PRO A 28 21.07 -10.72 16.41
C PRO A 28 20.10 -9.89 17.23
N SER A 29 20.45 -9.52 18.47
CA SER A 29 19.62 -8.64 19.30
C SER A 29 19.60 -7.22 18.73
N VAL A 30 20.75 -6.66 18.34
CA VAL A 30 20.86 -5.34 17.69
C VAL A 30 20.07 -5.32 16.38
N ALA A 31 20.22 -6.34 15.54
CA ALA A 31 19.46 -6.47 14.30
C ALA A 31 17.94 -6.56 14.56
N ARG A 32 17.51 -7.30 15.59
CA ARG A 32 16.09 -7.37 15.98
C ARG A 32 15.58 -6.02 16.46
N ASN A 33 16.36 -5.29 17.25
CA ASN A 33 15.96 -4.01 17.83
C ASN A 33 15.90 -2.92 16.76
N MET A 34 16.89 -2.82 15.87
CA MET A 34 16.83 -1.95 14.69
C MET A 34 15.66 -2.33 13.77
N GLY A 35 15.48 -3.63 13.51
CA GLY A 35 14.39 -4.12 12.65
C GLY A 35 13.01 -3.79 13.20
N LYS A 36 12.81 -3.88 14.52
CA LYS A 36 11.57 -3.43 15.19
C LYS A 36 11.35 -1.93 15.02
N SER A 37 12.38 -1.11 15.26
CA SER A 37 12.29 0.34 15.07
C SER A 37 11.93 0.72 13.62
N MET A 38 12.55 0.06 12.63
CA MET A 38 12.22 0.25 11.22
C MET A 38 10.78 -0.22 10.89
N ALA A 39 10.33 -1.33 11.48
CA ALA A 39 8.99 -1.86 11.27
C ALA A 39 7.90 -0.96 11.87
N GLU A 40 8.14 -0.41 13.06
CA GLU A 40 7.24 0.57 13.67
C GLU A 40 7.22 1.88 12.88
N LEU A 41 8.38 2.35 12.39
CA LEU A 41 8.44 3.52 11.50
C LEU A 41 7.65 3.28 10.21
N LYS A 42 7.79 2.11 9.58
CA LYS A 42 7.02 1.74 8.39
C LYS A 42 5.51 1.75 8.67
N LYS A 43 5.07 1.18 9.79
CA LYS A 43 3.66 1.17 10.20
C LYS A 43 3.14 2.59 10.43
N GLY A 44 3.91 3.42 11.12
CA GLY A 44 3.57 4.83 11.32
C GLY A 44 3.41 5.59 10.00
N LEU A 45 4.38 5.46 9.10
CA LEU A 45 4.35 6.09 7.77
C LEU A 45 3.14 5.61 6.93
N SER A 46 2.81 4.32 6.97
CA SER A 46 1.64 3.78 6.27
C SER A 46 0.33 4.35 6.82
N GLY A 47 0.17 4.44 8.14
CA GLY A 47 -1.00 5.07 8.76
C GLY A 47 -1.13 6.54 8.38
N PHE A 48 -0.03 7.30 8.42
CA PHE A 48 0.01 8.71 8.00
C PHE A 48 -0.38 8.90 6.53
N GLN A 49 0.03 8.00 5.63
CA GLN A 49 -0.33 8.09 4.22
C GLN A 49 -1.84 7.94 3.99
N GLU A 50 -2.49 7.09 4.78
CA GLU A 50 -3.92 6.81 4.71
C GLU A 50 -4.74 7.98 5.27
N GLU A 51 -4.32 8.52 6.42
CA GLU A 51 -4.91 9.70 7.04
C GLU A 51 -4.76 10.95 6.16
N PHE A 52 -3.57 11.16 5.58
CA PHE A 52 -3.33 12.30 4.68
C PHE A 52 -4.19 12.22 3.40
N ARG A 53 -4.41 11.01 2.87
CA ARG A 53 -5.33 10.79 1.75
C ARG A 53 -6.79 11.07 2.12
N ALA A 54 -7.20 10.72 3.34
CA ALA A 54 -8.54 11.02 3.83
C ALA A 54 -8.76 12.53 4.01
N VAL A 55 -7.81 13.21 4.65
CA VAL A 55 -7.86 14.68 4.85
C VAL A 55 -7.83 15.42 3.53
N THR A 56 -6.97 15.02 2.58
CA THR A 56 -6.94 15.63 1.24
C THR A 56 -8.28 15.47 0.53
N ARG A 57 -8.87 14.27 0.57
CA ARG A 57 -10.19 14.01 -0.03
C ARG A 57 -11.31 14.81 0.64
N GLU A 58 -11.24 14.98 1.96
CA GLU A 58 -12.22 15.77 2.72
C GLU A 58 -12.08 17.27 2.44
N ALA A 59 -10.85 17.78 2.31
CA ALA A 59 -10.58 19.14 1.88
C ALA A 59 -11.13 19.42 0.47
N GLU A 60 -10.89 18.52 -0.50
CA GLU A 60 -11.47 18.61 -1.85
C GLU A 60 -13.01 18.58 -1.84
N ARG A 61 -13.61 17.77 -0.96
CA ARG A 61 -15.06 17.69 -0.81
C ARG A 61 -15.65 18.94 -0.17
N SER A 62 -14.96 19.54 0.80
CA SER A 62 -15.40 20.78 1.43
C SER A 62 -15.38 21.96 0.45
N MET A 63 -14.39 22.04 -0.45
CA MET A 63 -14.30 23.10 -1.46
C MET A 63 -15.33 22.98 -2.60
N THR A 64 -15.88 21.78 -2.84
CA THR A 64 -16.87 21.54 -3.92
C THR A 64 -18.32 21.72 -3.46
N VAL A 65 -18.58 21.70 -2.14
CA VAL A 65 -19.92 21.89 -1.58
C VAL A 65 -20.35 23.37 -1.62
N ASP A 66 -19.43 24.32 -1.61
CA ASP A 66 -19.74 25.76 -1.69
C ASP A 66 -20.11 26.27 -3.10
N MET A 67 -19.98 25.46 -4.17
CA MET A 67 -20.19 25.92 -5.55
C MET A 67 -21.56 25.53 -6.17
N HIS A 68 -22.39 24.71 -5.50
CA HIS A 68 -23.60 24.15 -6.11
C HIS A 68 -24.95 24.78 -5.69
N ASP A 69 -24.96 25.89 -4.96
CA ASP A 69 -26.21 26.59 -4.60
C ASP A 69 -26.54 27.76 -5.55
N THR A 70 -26.86 27.44 -6.81
CA THR A 70 -27.65 28.34 -7.68
C THR A 70 -28.54 27.52 -8.63
N ALA A 71 -29.84 27.54 -8.37
CA ALA A 71 -30.97 26.81 -9.00
C ALA A 71 -31.26 27.22 -10.48
N PRO A 72 -32.27 26.69 -11.25
CA PRO A 72 -33.41 25.81 -10.89
C PRO A 72 -33.88 24.75 -11.96
N ALA A 73 -34.80 23.87 -11.51
CA ALA A 73 -35.90 23.24 -12.27
C ALA A 73 -35.61 22.29 -13.46
N GLU A 74 -35.73 20.97 -13.22
CA GLU A 74 -36.51 20.13 -14.13
C GLU A 74 -37.11 18.91 -13.40
N ARG A 75 -38.27 19.15 -12.79
CA ARG A 75 -39.21 18.12 -12.35
C ARG A 75 -40.01 17.70 -13.57
N SER A 76 -39.74 16.52 -14.17
CA SER A 76 -40.75 15.64 -14.83
C SER A 76 -40.13 14.50 -15.66
N ARG A 77 -40.13 13.27 -15.15
CA ARG A 77 -40.90 12.17 -15.77
C ARG A 77 -40.98 10.91 -14.90
N PRO A 78 -42.09 10.15 -14.96
CA PRO A 78 -42.42 9.07 -14.04
C PRO A 78 -41.89 7.70 -14.51
N ALA A 79 -41.65 6.80 -13.55
CA ALA A 79 -41.26 5.40 -13.75
C ALA A 79 -42.45 4.48 -14.08
N PRO A 80 -42.23 3.41 -14.86
CA PRO A 80 -42.64 2.04 -14.47
C PRO A 80 -41.64 0.96 -14.98
N LYS A 81 -41.52 -0.30 -14.55
CA LYS A 81 -42.04 -1.21 -13.50
C LYS A 81 -41.13 -2.48 -13.50
N PRO A 82 -41.24 -3.39 -12.50
CA PRO A 82 -40.25 -4.46 -12.21
C PRO A 82 -40.60 -5.84 -12.81
N ALA A 83 -39.58 -6.67 -13.11
CA ALA A 83 -39.62 -8.15 -13.23
C ALA A 83 -38.16 -8.68 -13.32
N SER A 84 -37.63 -9.33 -12.28
CA SER A 84 -37.62 -10.79 -12.04
C SER A 84 -36.40 -11.52 -12.64
N SER A 85 -35.59 -12.07 -11.72
CA SER A 85 -34.88 -13.36 -11.79
C SER A 85 -34.02 -13.71 -13.02
N ALA A 86 -32.71 -13.68 -12.84
CA ALA A 86 -31.79 -14.63 -13.48
C ALA A 86 -30.65 -14.96 -12.52
N SER A 87 -30.91 -15.95 -11.69
CA SER A 87 -29.94 -16.74 -10.94
C SER A 87 -28.94 -17.42 -11.88
N ASP A 88 -27.71 -17.52 -11.39
CA ASP A 88 -26.79 -18.65 -11.59
C ASP A 88 -26.61 -19.19 -13.01
N ASP A 89 -25.64 -18.63 -13.74
CA ASP A 89 -24.95 -19.39 -14.79
C ASP A 89 -23.56 -18.78 -15.10
N PHE A 90 -22.69 -18.74 -14.09
CA PHE A 90 -21.24 -18.55 -14.30
C PHE A 90 -20.49 -19.81 -13.88
N ALA A 91 -20.87 -20.95 -14.46
CA ALA A 91 -20.08 -22.17 -14.40
C ALA A 91 -18.98 -22.10 -15.48
N ALA A 92 -17.74 -21.93 -15.02
CA ALA A 92 -16.55 -21.71 -15.84
C ALA A 92 -16.21 -22.90 -16.77
N PRO A 93 -15.79 -22.66 -18.03
CA PRO A 93 -15.17 -23.68 -18.85
C PRO A 93 -13.74 -23.95 -18.38
N LYS A 94 -13.47 -25.19 -17.98
CA LYS A 94 -12.13 -25.69 -17.62
C LYS A 94 -11.44 -26.14 -18.92
N PHE A 95 -10.39 -25.43 -19.32
CA PHE A 95 -9.55 -25.82 -20.46
C PHE A 95 -8.39 -26.68 -19.93
N ASP A 96 -8.42 -27.97 -20.25
CA ASP A 96 -7.29 -28.89 -20.06
C ASP A 96 -6.33 -28.74 -21.25
N LEU A 97 -5.05 -28.47 -20.97
CA LEU A 97 -3.96 -28.51 -21.96
C LEU A 97 -3.15 -29.80 -21.73
N GLU A 98 -3.10 -30.65 -22.75
CA GLU A 98 -2.21 -31.82 -22.87
C GLU A 98 -0.72 -31.44 -22.82
#